data_AF-A0A319F164-F1
#
_entry.id   AF-A0A319F164-F1
#
_cell.length_a   1.000
_cell.length_b   1.000
_cell.length_c   1.000
_cell.angle_alpha   90.00
_cell.angle_beta   90.00
_cell.angle_gamma   90.00
#
_symmetry.space_group_name_H-M   'P 1'
#
loop_
_entity.id
_entity.type
_entity.pdbx_description
1 polymer ?
#
loop_
_entity_poly.entity_id
_entity_poly.type
_entity_poly.pdbx_seq_one_letter_code
_entity_poly.pdbx_strand_id
1 'polypeptide(L)'
;MDPPFDSFCKGSGQDPTKYFYWLSDTPETVRFLKALFSWRYAQRRGKDGRRTPGIKYKSLLQTFWKWWHLVYKAEVGYGFSKDTLVKINDVLAIVAAEIKLLHGRRPKATMYIEDVAEFARVLLSTTETTFDCGWLRMQLLLFCQLAAITGSRPGALLNLRYRHLSLTLIRNPDGGRPSLFIYLTPEFTKPFLGDKEPNTFLIPEIIYDPILVLSPHIFLLGMLFRIQGFKSFATNGPAVDCPENLYSLQIQKGLGQLELKLRDEILDQFIFCNAIREADGFQIALEEQLTDGSLRYRMKRAGEITGFAQVTKPYGLRYGAAKAFNDSRESIPNLPR
;
A
#
# COMPACT_ATOMS: atom_id res chain seq x y z
N MET A 1 23.72 7.88 -10.34
CA MET A 1 22.80 8.42 -11.38
C MET A 1 22.63 9.86 -11.02
N ASP A 2 22.95 10.76 -11.94
CA ASP A 2 23.00 12.17 -11.59
C ASP A 2 21.58 12.76 -11.57
N PRO A 3 21.23 13.58 -10.56
CA PRO A 3 19.97 14.30 -10.48
C PRO A 3 19.55 14.98 -11.80
N PRO A 4 18.24 15.22 -12.02
CA PRO A 4 17.75 15.97 -13.19
C PRO A 4 18.43 17.32 -13.41
N PHE A 5 18.93 17.92 -12.32
CA PHE A 5 19.70 19.16 -12.32
C PHE A 5 21.09 18.94 -12.96
N ASP A 6 21.84 17.94 -12.52
CA ASP A 6 23.15 17.60 -13.06
C ASP A 6 23.10 17.26 -14.54
N SER A 7 22.05 16.56 -14.98
CA SER A 7 21.83 16.27 -16.40
C SER A 7 21.55 17.54 -17.21
N PHE A 8 20.85 18.52 -16.63
CA PHE A 8 20.62 19.82 -17.26
C PHE A 8 21.91 20.63 -17.34
N CYS A 9 22.65 20.73 -16.24
CA CYS A 9 23.94 21.43 -16.16
C CYS A 9 24.97 20.83 -17.12
N LYS A 10 25.08 19.50 -17.21
CA LYS A 10 25.95 18.82 -18.18
C LYS A 10 25.54 19.14 -19.63
N GLY A 11 24.24 19.18 -19.91
CA GLY A 11 23.70 19.56 -21.22
C GLY A 11 23.95 21.03 -21.60
N SER A 12 24.13 21.92 -20.61
CA SER A 12 24.49 23.33 -20.80
C SER A 12 25.99 23.62 -20.63
N GLY A 13 26.84 22.59 -20.46
CA GLY A 13 28.28 22.74 -20.30
C GLY A 13 28.73 23.31 -18.94
N GLN A 14 27.88 23.20 -17.91
CA GLN A 14 28.10 23.78 -16.58
C GLN A 14 28.35 22.70 -15.51
N ASP A 15 29.22 23.02 -14.55
CA ASP A 15 29.50 22.18 -13.38
C ASP A 15 28.32 22.28 -12.39
N PRO A 16 27.57 21.18 -12.13
CA PRO A 16 26.39 21.19 -11.27
C PRO A 16 26.68 21.71 -9.86
N THR A 17 27.80 21.30 -9.26
CA THR A 17 28.13 21.65 -7.87
C THR A 17 28.45 23.14 -7.75
N LYS A 18 29.25 23.69 -8.67
CA LYS A 18 29.51 25.14 -8.70
C LYS A 18 28.25 25.94 -8.99
N TYR A 19 27.35 25.40 -9.80
CA TYR A 19 26.12 26.07 -10.16
C TYR A 19 25.12 26.16 -9.00
N PHE A 20 25.09 25.17 -8.10
CA PHE A 20 24.27 25.24 -6.88
C PHE A 20 24.60 26.46 -6.01
N TYR A 21 25.89 26.73 -5.80
CA TYR A 21 26.35 27.85 -4.98
C TYR A 21 26.24 29.22 -5.68
N TRP A 22 26.02 29.24 -7.00
CA TRP A 22 25.78 30.48 -7.74
C TRP A 22 24.32 30.98 -7.63
N LEU A 23 23.37 30.08 -7.37
CA LEU A 23 21.96 30.45 -7.26
C LEU A 23 21.72 31.30 -6.00
N SER A 24 20.95 32.35 -6.17
CA SER A 24 20.69 33.37 -5.15
C SER A 24 19.33 34.03 -5.38
N ASP A 25 18.92 34.96 -4.52
CA ASP A 25 17.67 35.71 -4.65
C ASP A 25 17.73 36.76 -5.78
N THR A 26 17.97 36.30 -7.00
CA THR A 26 18.21 37.12 -8.19
C THR A 26 17.24 36.81 -9.33
N PRO A 27 16.91 37.79 -10.19
CA PRO A 27 16.12 37.55 -11.40
C PRO A 27 16.73 36.49 -12.33
N GLU A 28 18.05 36.35 -12.33
CA GLU A 28 18.80 35.37 -13.12
C GLU A 28 18.48 33.94 -12.64
N THR A 29 18.37 33.73 -11.33
CA THR A 29 17.96 32.46 -10.74
C THR A 29 16.54 32.08 -11.15
N VAL A 30 15.62 33.04 -11.16
CA VAL A 30 14.23 32.82 -11.61
C VAL A 30 14.19 32.42 -13.09
N ARG A 31 14.97 33.08 -13.95
CA ARG A 31 15.11 32.76 -15.37
C ARG A 31 15.72 31.37 -15.58
N PHE A 32 16.75 31.04 -14.83
CA PHE A 32 17.38 29.72 -14.85
C PHE A 32 16.39 28.61 -14.48
N LEU A 33 15.63 28.78 -13.39
CA LEU A 33 14.64 27.81 -12.96
C LEU A 33 13.52 27.64 -13.99
N LYS A 34 13.07 28.72 -14.64
CA LYS A 34 12.15 28.63 -15.78
C LYS A 34 12.73 27.72 -16.87
N ALA A 35 13.99 27.94 -17.27
CA ALA A 35 14.66 27.13 -18.29
C ALA A 35 14.78 25.66 -17.87
N LEU A 36 15.17 25.39 -16.62
CA LEU A 36 15.25 24.04 -16.05
C LEU A 36 13.89 23.33 -16.10
N PHE A 37 12.82 23.99 -15.65
CA PHE A 37 11.48 23.42 -15.68
C PHE A 37 11.01 23.17 -17.12
N SER A 38 11.19 24.14 -18.04
CA SER A 38 10.82 23.95 -19.43
C SER A 38 11.61 22.81 -20.09
N TRP A 39 12.93 22.73 -19.87
CA TRP A 39 13.78 21.66 -20.38
C TRP A 39 13.34 20.29 -19.86
N ARG A 40 13.13 20.16 -18.54
CA ARG A 40 12.77 18.89 -17.90
C ARG A 40 11.49 18.31 -18.49
N TYR A 41 10.60 19.16 -18.98
CA TYR A 41 9.31 18.78 -19.54
C TYR A 41 9.34 18.58 -21.06
N ALA A 42 10.27 19.23 -21.75
CA ALA A 42 10.56 18.94 -23.16
C ALA A 42 11.18 17.54 -23.36
N GLN A 43 11.73 16.93 -22.30
CA GLN A 43 12.29 15.58 -22.35
C GLN A 43 11.23 14.53 -22.71
N ARG A 44 11.34 13.97 -23.93
CA ARG A 44 10.51 12.85 -24.44
C ARG A 44 11.10 11.46 -24.14
N ARG A 45 12.35 11.42 -23.71
CA ARG A 45 13.08 10.19 -23.33
C ARG A 45 13.71 10.41 -21.95
N GLY A 46 13.71 9.36 -21.16
CA GLY A 46 14.34 9.26 -19.84
C GLY A 46 15.60 8.41 -19.93
N LYS A 47 16.03 7.84 -18.80
CA LYS A 47 17.21 6.98 -18.75
C LYS A 47 17.11 5.83 -19.77
N ASP A 48 18.24 5.50 -20.41
CA ASP A 48 18.39 4.41 -21.37
C ASP A 48 17.43 4.50 -22.58
N GLY A 49 17.05 5.72 -22.96
CA GLY A 49 16.16 5.96 -24.09
C GLY A 49 14.68 5.61 -23.84
N ARG A 50 14.30 5.23 -22.62
CA ARG A 50 12.91 4.92 -22.26
C ARG A 50 12.01 6.13 -22.47
N ARG A 51 10.82 5.98 -23.08
CA ARG A 51 9.88 7.10 -23.19
C ARG A 51 9.49 7.61 -21.78
N THR A 52 9.63 8.91 -21.55
CA THR A 52 9.13 9.54 -20.32
C THR A 52 7.60 9.52 -20.34
N PRO A 53 6.94 9.11 -19.25
CA PRO A 53 5.49 9.31 -19.12
C PRO A 53 5.26 10.83 -19.11
N GLY A 54 4.67 11.36 -20.19
CA GLY A 54 4.41 12.79 -20.31
C GLY A 54 3.67 13.30 -19.07
N ILE A 55 4.14 14.41 -18.50
CA ILE A 55 3.54 15.01 -17.32
C ILE A 55 2.29 15.76 -17.74
N LYS A 56 1.13 15.39 -17.17
CA LYS A 56 -0.17 15.97 -17.55
C LYS A 56 -0.71 17.01 -16.57
N TYR A 57 -0.16 17.11 -15.35
CA TYR A 57 -0.74 17.93 -14.28
C TYR A 57 0.28 18.89 -13.66
N LYS A 58 -0.18 20.11 -13.35
CA LYS A 58 0.61 21.14 -12.64
C LYS A 58 1.15 20.68 -11.27
N SER A 59 0.44 19.78 -10.59
CA SER A 59 0.86 19.25 -9.28
C SER A 59 2.17 18.45 -9.31
N LEU A 60 2.51 17.83 -10.45
CA LEU A 60 3.80 17.15 -10.64
C LEU A 60 4.95 18.17 -10.72
N LEU A 61 4.71 19.33 -11.34
CA LEU A 61 5.68 20.42 -11.42
C LEU A 61 5.98 21.01 -10.04
N GLN A 62 4.94 21.22 -9.25
CA GLN A 62 5.10 21.65 -7.86
C GLN A 62 5.81 20.61 -7.00
N THR A 63 5.60 19.32 -7.26
CA THR A 63 6.29 18.24 -6.53
C THR A 63 7.77 18.23 -6.87
N PHE A 64 8.11 18.32 -8.17
CA PHE A 64 9.50 18.43 -8.62
C PHE A 64 10.20 19.63 -7.99
N TRP A 65 9.57 20.81 -8.03
CA TRP A 65 10.08 22.03 -7.39
C TRP A 65 10.38 21.82 -5.90
N LYS A 66 9.44 21.25 -5.14
CA LYS A 66 9.62 21.01 -3.71
C LYS A 66 10.81 20.10 -3.42
N TRP A 67 10.95 19.01 -4.17
CA TRP A 67 12.09 18.09 -4.02
C TRP A 67 13.40 18.76 -4.39
N TRP A 68 13.45 19.46 -5.51
CA TRP A 68 14.64 20.18 -5.94
C TRP A 68 15.05 21.25 -4.91
N HIS A 69 14.10 22.01 -4.37
CA HIS A 69 14.37 23.01 -3.33
C HIS A 69 14.84 22.37 -2.01
N LEU A 70 14.35 21.17 -1.65
CA LEU A 70 14.85 20.43 -0.49
C LEU A 70 16.31 20.01 -0.69
N VAL A 71 16.67 19.52 -1.88
CA VAL A 71 18.06 19.16 -2.21
C VAL A 71 18.94 20.41 -2.20
N TYR A 72 18.49 21.50 -2.84
CA TYR A 72 19.18 22.80 -2.80
C TYR A 72 19.46 23.25 -1.36
N LYS A 73 18.44 23.21 -0.50
CA LYS A 73 18.58 23.62 0.90
C LYS A 73 19.54 22.72 1.68
N ALA A 74 19.57 21.42 1.38
CA ALA A 74 20.50 20.49 2.01
C ALA A 74 21.96 20.77 1.59
N GLU A 75 22.18 21.12 0.32
CA GLU A 75 23.52 21.36 -0.24
C GLU A 75 24.09 22.75 0.14
N VAL A 76 23.24 23.78 0.07
CA VAL A 76 23.65 25.18 0.26
C VAL A 76 23.47 25.65 1.71
N GLY A 77 22.69 24.93 2.52
CA GLY A 77 22.46 25.21 3.94
C GLY A 77 21.35 26.23 4.24
N TYR A 78 20.88 26.98 3.23
CA TYR A 78 19.76 27.91 3.34
C TYR A 78 18.82 27.80 2.13
N GLY A 79 17.60 28.30 2.27
CA GLY A 79 16.60 28.32 1.19
C GLY A 79 16.44 29.72 0.58
N PHE A 80 15.66 29.82 -0.50
CA PHE A 80 15.32 31.11 -1.10
C PHE A 80 14.44 31.97 -0.20
N SER A 81 14.53 33.29 -0.38
CA SER A 81 13.64 34.26 0.28
C SER A 81 12.18 34.05 -0.10
N LYS A 82 11.25 34.56 0.73
CA LYS A 82 9.81 34.48 0.44
C LYS A 82 9.44 35.12 -0.89
N ASP A 83 10.07 36.24 -1.24
CA ASP A 83 9.82 36.96 -2.50
C ASP A 83 10.22 36.10 -3.72
N THR A 84 11.42 35.50 -3.68
CA THR A 84 11.87 34.58 -4.73
C THR A 84 10.96 33.35 -4.82
N LEU A 85 10.49 32.81 -3.70
CA LEU A 85 9.54 31.69 -3.71
C LEU A 85 8.21 32.05 -4.40
N VAL A 86 7.71 33.29 -4.23
CA VAL A 86 6.52 33.77 -4.95
C VAL A 86 6.79 33.84 -6.45
N LYS A 87 7.90 34.47 -6.85
CA LYS A 87 8.32 34.55 -8.27
C LYS A 87 8.48 33.17 -8.91
N ILE A 88 9.01 32.20 -8.17
CA ILE A 88 9.14 30.83 -8.66
C ILE A 88 7.76 30.17 -8.83
N ASN A 89 6.81 30.39 -7.92
CA ASN A 89 5.44 29.90 -8.10
C ASN A 89 4.78 30.49 -9.36
N ASP A 90 5.05 31.76 -9.68
CA ASP A 90 4.60 32.38 -10.93
C ASP A 90 5.24 31.73 -12.14
N VAL A 91 6.55 31.46 -12.09
CA VAL A 91 7.25 30.67 -13.12
C VAL A 91 6.60 29.30 -13.29
N LEU A 92 6.25 28.59 -12.21
CA LEU A 92 5.56 27.31 -12.31
C LEU A 92 4.18 27.45 -12.98
N ALA A 93 3.47 28.55 -12.76
CA ALA A 93 2.20 28.83 -13.42
C ALA A 93 2.38 29.13 -14.91
N ILE A 94 3.37 29.94 -15.28
CA ILE A 94 3.73 30.25 -16.66
C ILE A 94 4.11 28.97 -17.42
N VAL A 95 5.03 28.17 -16.89
CA VAL A 95 5.46 26.90 -17.49
C VAL A 95 4.27 25.93 -17.62
N ALA A 96 3.39 25.88 -16.62
CA ALA A 96 2.19 25.05 -16.69
C ALA A 96 1.24 25.50 -17.82
N ALA A 97 1.09 26.80 -18.05
CA ALA A 97 0.27 27.34 -19.14
C ALA A 97 0.91 27.10 -20.52
N GLU A 98 2.21 27.38 -20.66
CA GLU A 98 2.99 27.15 -21.89
C GLU A 98 2.90 25.68 -22.35
N ILE A 99 2.97 24.74 -21.41
CA ILE A 99 2.95 23.29 -21.67
C ILE A 99 1.50 22.72 -21.66
N LYS A 100 0.49 23.56 -21.44
CA LYS A 100 -0.93 23.17 -21.36
C LYS A 100 -1.20 22.05 -20.35
N LEU A 101 -0.57 22.16 -19.17
CA LEU A 101 -0.81 21.23 -18.07
C LEU A 101 -2.24 21.38 -17.53
N LEU A 102 -2.85 20.24 -17.20
CA LEU A 102 -4.15 20.22 -16.55
C LEU A 102 -4.05 20.82 -15.15
N HIS A 103 -5.00 21.71 -14.86
CA HIS A 103 -5.21 22.26 -13.54
C HIS A 103 -6.01 21.26 -12.69
N GLY A 104 -5.63 21.13 -11.42
CA GLY A 104 -6.25 20.17 -10.50
C GLY A 104 -5.35 18.98 -10.14
N ARG A 105 -5.92 18.07 -9.36
CA ARG A 105 -5.25 16.84 -8.94
C ARG A 105 -5.60 15.72 -9.91
N ARG A 106 -4.66 14.81 -10.13
CA ARG A 106 -4.95 13.54 -10.79
C ARG A 106 -6.12 12.88 -10.03
N PRO A 107 -7.17 12.40 -10.72
CA PRO A 107 -8.26 11.68 -10.07
C PRO A 107 -7.70 10.54 -9.22
N LYS A 108 -8.19 10.45 -7.99
CA LYS A 108 -7.90 9.32 -7.12
C LYS A 108 -8.93 8.25 -7.45
N ALA A 109 -8.48 7.18 -8.09
CA ALA A 109 -9.29 5.98 -8.21
C ALA A 109 -9.62 5.49 -6.81
N THR A 110 -10.90 5.26 -6.54
CA THR A 110 -11.43 4.71 -5.31
C THR A 110 -12.00 3.35 -5.65
N MET A 111 -11.76 2.34 -4.82
CA MET A 111 -12.43 1.04 -4.93
C MET A 111 -13.40 0.91 -3.77
N TYR A 112 -14.69 0.73 -4.05
CA TYR A 112 -15.72 0.41 -3.07
C TYR A 112 -15.78 -1.09 -2.79
N ILE A 113 -16.59 -1.51 -1.82
CA ILE A 113 -16.63 -2.92 -1.41
C ILE A 113 -17.09 -3.83 -2.55
N GLU A 114 -17.99 -3.35 -3.42
CA GLU A 114 -18.46 -4.03 -4.62
C GLU A 114 -17.35 -4.19 -5.65
N ASP A 115 -16.51 -3.15 -5.83
CA ASP A 115 -15.32 -3.25 -6.68
C ASP A 115 -14.32 -4.27 -6.12
N VAL A 116 -14.18 -4.35 -4.79
CA VAL A 116 -13.30 -5.34 -4.15
C VAL A 116 -13.87 -6.75 -4.34
N ALA A 117 -15.18 -6.94 -4.21
CA ALA A 117 -15.86 -8.22 -4.46
C ALA A 117 -15.64 -8.68 -5.90
N GLU A 118 -15.89 -7.80 -6.86
CA GLU A 118 -15.75 -8.10 -8.28
C GLU A 118 -14.29 -8.36 -8.66
N PHE A 119 -13.37 -7.55 -8.13
CA PHE A 119 -11.93 -7.78 -8.29
C PHE A 119 -11.52 -9.15 -7.73
N ALA A 120 -12.02 -9.52 -6.55
CA ALA A 120 -11.71 -10.81 -5.92
C ALA A 120 -12.24 -11.97 -6.75
N ARG A 121 -13.50 -11.87 -7.21
CA ARG A 121 -14.15 -12.86 -8.07
C ARG A 121 -13.35 -13.08 -9.36
N VAL A 122 -13.04 -12.00 -10.09
CA VAL A 122 -12.25 -12.08 -11.33
C VAL A 122 -10.87 -12.63 -11.06
N LEU A 123 -10.20 -12.17 -10.01
CA LEU A 123 -8.85 -12.62 -9.69
C LEU A 123 -8.80 -14.12 -9.41
N LEU A 124 -9.82 -14.69 -8.77
CA LEU A 124 -9.92 -16.13 -8.51
C LEU A 124 -10.22 -16.95 -9.77
N SER A 125 -11.09 -16.46 -10.66
CA SER A 125 -11.55 -17.23 -11.82
C SER A 125 -10.74 -17.02 -13.10
N THR A 126 -9.97 -15.92 -13.19
CA THR A 126 -9.31 -15.54 -14.44
C THR A 126 -8.16 -16.48 -14.81
N THR A 127 -8.08 -16.81 -16.09
CA THR A 127 -6.95 -17.50 -16.73
C THR A 127 -6.07 -16.54 -17.54
N GLU A 128 -6.45 -15.26 -17.65
CA GLU A 128 -5.75 -14.25 -18.47
C GLU A 128 -4.47 -13.71 -17.82
N THR A 129 -4.32 -13.91 -16.51
CA THR A 129 -3.07 -13.65 -15.81
C THR A 129 -2.62 -14.90 -15.07
N THR A 130 -1.33 -15.19 -15.19
CA THR A 130 -0.68 -16.24 -14.42
C THR A 130 -0.03 -15.66 -13.18
N PHE A 131 -0.05 -16.45 -12.12
CA PHE A 131 0.78 -16.27 -10.94
C PHE A 131 1.81 -17.38 -10.94
N ASP A 132 3.02 -17.09 -10.48
CA ASP A 132 4.06 -18.13 -10.41
C ASP A 132 3.59 -19.31 -9.53
N CYS A 133 2.87 -19.01 -8.44
CA CYS A 133 2.21 -20.01 -7.63
C CYS A 133 0.90 -19.48 -7.00
N GLY A 134 0.04 -20.39 -6.55
CA GLY A 134 -1.25 -20.05 -5.92
C GLY A 134 -1.12 -19.16 -4.68
N TRP A 135 -0.02 -19.28 -3.93
CA TRP A 135 0.26 -18.45 -2.76
C TRP A 135 0.25 -16.95 -3.08
N LEU A 136 0.87 -16.55 -4.19
CA LEU A 136 0.96 -15.16 -4.63
C LEU A 136 -0.42 -14.58 -4.98
N ARG A 137 -1.34 -15.43 -5.43
CA ARG A 137 -2.73 -15.06 -5.75
C ARG A 137 -3.56 -14.91 -4.48
N MET A 138 -3.44 -15.87 -3.56
CA MET A 138 -4.17 -15.87 -2.28
C MET A 138 -3.75 -14.68 -1.40
N GLN A 139 -2.45 -14.40 -1.31
CA GLN A 139 -1.98 -13.25 -0.53
C GLN A 139 -2.42 -11.90 -1.15
N LEU A 140 -2.59 -11.82 -2.48
CA LEU A 140 -3.08 -10.59 -3.12
C LEU A 140 -4.54 -10.31 -2.73
N LEU A 141 -5.37 -11.35 -2.67
CA LEU A 141 -6.75 -11.26 -2.22
C LEU A 141 -6.83 -10.83 -0.75
N LEU A 142 -6.04 -11.49 0.11
CA LEU A 142 -5.91 -11.11 1.52
C LEU A 142 -5.46 -9.65 1.66
N PHE A 143 -4.45 -9.22 0.89
CA PHE A 143 -3.97 -7.84 0.91
C PHE A 143 -5.09 -6.85 0.58
N CYS A 144 -5.86 -7.12 -0.49
CA CYS A 144 -6.94 -6.25 -0.91
C CYS A 144 -8.03 -6.13 0.16
N GLN A 145 -8.40 -7.24 0.80
CA GLN A 145 -9.40 -7.28 1.86
C GLN A 145 -8.94 -6.53 3.11
N LEU A 146 -7.72 -6.80 3.59
CA LEU A 146 -7.17 -6.09 4.75
C LEU A 146 -7.02 -4.59 4.47
N ALA A 147 -6.64 -4.20 3.25
CA ALA A 147 -6.58 -2.80 2.85
C ALA A 147 -7.96 -2.12 2.78
N ALA A 148 -8.99 -2.84 2.31
CA ALA A 148 -10.36 -2.34 2.28
C ALA A 148 -10.96 -2.18 3.69
N ILE A 149 -10.72 -3.15 4.58
CA ILE A 149 -11.22 -3.14 5.96
C ILE A 149 -10.51 -2.09 6.81
N THR A 150 -9.18 -2.08 6.80
CA THR A 150 -8.40 -1.25 7.72
C THR A 150 -8.12 0.16 7.19
N GLY A 151 -8.25 0.38 5.88
CA GLY A 151 -7.80 1.61 5.23
C GLY A 151 -6.30 1.88 5.41
N SER A 152 -5.50 0.86 5.76
CA SER A 152 -4.07 1.01 6.05
C SER A 152 -3.26 1.45 4.83
N ARG A 153 -2.08 2.02 5.08
CA ARG A 153 -1.15 2.34 3.98
C ARG A 153 -0.61 1.03 3.39
N PRO A 154 -0.36 0.96 2.07
CA PRO A 154 0.17 -0.24 1.45
C PRO A 154 1.47 -0.73 2.09
N GLY A 155 2.40 0.20 2.36
CA GLY A 155 3.64 -0.13 3.05
C GLY A 155 3.44 -0.63 4.48
N ALA A 156 2.42 -0.16 5.21
CA ALA A 156 2.14 -0.68 6.56
C ALA A 156 1.63 -2.12 6.49
N LEU A 157 0.78 -2.45 5.50
CA LEU A 157 0.30 -3.81 5.29
C LEU A 157 1.40 -4.75 4.83
N LEU A 158 2.24 -4.34 3.87
CA LEU A 158 3.38 -5.15 3.43
C LEU A 158 4.37 -5.47 4.56
N ASN A 159 4.49 -4.58 5.55
CA ASN A 159 5.33 -4.79 6.74
C ASN A 159 4.66 -5.62 7.84
N LEU A 160 3.45 -6.13 7.63
CA LEU A 160 2.81 -7.00 8.60
C LEU A 160 3.58 -8.32 8.75
N ARG A 161 3.79 -8.71 10.00
CA ARG A 161 4.35 -9.98 10.43
C ARG A 161 3.27 -10.78 11.16
N TYR A 162 3.45 -12.08 11.30
CA TYR A 162 2.46 -12.93 11.98
C TYR A 162 2.27 -12.56 13.45
N ARG A 163 3.27 -11.99 14.14
CA ARG A 163 3.13 -11.45 15.50
C ARG A 163 2.10 -10.31 15.64
N HIS A 164 1.76 -9.64 14.52
CA HIS A 164 0.75 -8.59 14.50
C HIS A 164 -0.67 -9.16 14.35
N LEU A 165 -0.81 -10.49 14.28
CA LEU A 165 -2.08 -11.19 14.24
C LEU A 165 -2.30 -11.96 15.55
N SER A 166 -3.52 -11.89 16.07
CA SER A 166 -4.05 -12.90 16.99
C SER A 166 -5.35 -13.46 16.42
N LEU A 167 -5.51 -14.78 16.49
CA LEU A 167 -6.73 -15.47 16.10
C LEU A 167 -7.37 -16.01 17.36
N THR A 168 -8.64 -15.67 17.59
CA THR A 168 -9.34 -16.08 18.82
C THR A 168 -10.73 -16.58 18.48
N LEU A 169 -11.08 -17.74 19.04
CA LEU A 169 -12.45 -18.25 19.06
C LEU A 169 -13.17 -17.62 20.25
N ILE A 170 -14.31 -16.99 20.01
CA ILE A 170 -15.13 -16.37 21.05
C ILE A 170 -16.43 -17.15 21.18
N ARG A 171 -16.81 -17.46 22.42
CA ARG A 171 -18.05 -18.19 22.72
C ARG A 171 -19.25 -17.35 22.29
N ASN A 172 -20.16 -17.94 21.54
CA ASN A 172 -21.41 -17.28 21.20
C ASN A 172 -22.30 -17.19 22.46
N PRO A 173 -22.73 -15.99 22.89
CA PRO A 173 -23.59 -15.83 24.07
C PRO A 173 -24.94 -16.55 23.91
N ASP A 174 -25.46 -16.66 22.70
CA ASP A 174 -26.74 -17.31 22.40
C ASP A 174 -26.62 -18.84 22.25
N GLY A 175 -25.42 -19.39 22.50
CA GLY A 175 -25.10 -20.79 22.25
C GLY A 175 -24.71 -21.07 20.79
N GLY A 176 -24.30 -22.32 20.51
CA GLY A 176 -23.81 -22.73 19.21
C GLY A 176 -22.28 -22.68 19.05
N ARG A 177 -21.81 -22.72 17.81
CA ARG A 177 -20.38 -22.76 17.47
C ARG A 177 -19.69 -21.45 17.89
N PRO A 178 -18.48 -21.50 18.46
CA PRO A 178 -17.66 -20.30 18.64
C PRO A 178 -17.40 -19.57 17.31
N SER A 179 -17.36 -18.24 17.37
CA SER A 179 -17.03 -17.40 16.22
C SER A 179 -15.54 -17.11 16.21
N LEU A 180 -14.91 -17.25 15.04
CA LEU A 180 -13.51 -16.89 14.87
C LEU A 180 -13.38 -15.37 14.65
N PHE A 181 -12.36 -14.78 15.27
CA PHE A 181 -11.97 -13.40 15.08
C PHE A 181 -10.50 -13.29 14.74
N ILE A 182 -10.19 -12.44 13.76
CA ILE A 182 -8.83 -11.96 13.51
C ILE A 182 -8.67 -10.60 14.18
N TYR A 183 -7.71 -10.52 15.08
CA TYR A 183 -7.21 -9.28 15.65
C TYR A 183 -5.95 -8.90 14.87
N LEU A 184 -5.97 -7.73 14.25
CA LEU A 184 -4.87 -7.22 13.44
C LEU A 184 -4.34 -5.92 14.03
N THR A 185 -3.11 -5.93 14.51
CA THR A 185 -2.47 -4.79 15.18
C THR A 185 -1.24 -4.34 14.39
N PRO A 186 -1.42 -3.57 13.29
CA PRO A 186 -0.30 -3.09 12.50
C PRO A 186 0.59 -2.14 13.31
N GLU A 187 1.87 -2.48 13.42
CA GLU A 187 2.89 -1.55 13.91
C GLU A 187 3.12 -0.45 12.86
N PHE A 188 2.74 0.79 13.20
CA PHE A 188 3.00 1.94 12.33
C PHE A 188 4.36 2.55 12.64
N THR A 189 5.35 2.25 11.81
CA THR A 189 6.66 2.91 11.81
C THR A 189 6.56 4.31 11.20
N LYS A 190 5.88 5.25 11.88
CA LYS A 190 6.10 6.68 11.65
C LYS A 190 6.99 7.23 12.77
N PRO A 191 8.31 7.03 12.70
CA PRO A 191 9.24 7.42 13.76
C PRO A 191 9.26 8.93 14.04
N PHE A 192 8.79 9.77 13.10
CA PHE A 192 8.86 11.22 13.23
C PHE A 192 7.83 11.85 14.18
N LEU A 193 6.73 11.15 14.52
CA LEU A 193 5.63 11.72 15.33
C LEU A 193 5.56 11.16 16.76
N GLY A 194 6.63 10.48 17.21
CA GLY A 194 6.64 9.70 18.45
C GLY A 194 5.88 8.38 18.33
N ASP A 195 6.01 7.55 19.37
CA ASP A 195 5.27 6.30 19.47
C ASP A 195 3.78 6.58 19.55
N LYS A 196 3.02 5.91 18.69
CA LYS A 196 1.56 5.90 18.74
C LYS A 196 1.13 4.53 19.17
N GLU A 197 0.16 4.46 20.07
CA GLU A 197 -0.51 3.19 20.36
C GLU A 197 -1.02 2.58 19.05
N PRO A 198 -0.67 1.30 18.77
CA PRO A 198 -1.11 0.66 17.56
C PRO A 198 -2.61 0.38 17.65
N ASN A 199 -3.34 0.72 16.59
CA ASN A 199 -4.76 0.43 16.51
C ASN A 199 -4.98 -1.05 16.20
N THR A 200 -5.72 -1.76 17.05
CA THR A 200 -6.15 -3.13 16.79
C THR A 200 -7.47 -3.13 16.02
N PHE A 201 -7.48 -3.76 14.85
CA PHE A 201 -8.68 -3.99 14.06
C PHE A 201 -9.26 -5.37 14.42
N LEU A 202 -10.54 -5.39 14.79
CA LEU A 202 -11.29 -6.62 15.00
C LEU A 202 -11.99 -6.99 13.69
N ILE A 203 -11.71 -8.18 13.16
CA ILE A 203 -12.32 -8.68 11.93
C ILE A 203 -13.10 -9.95 12.29
N PRO A 204 -14.44 -9.89 12.37
CA PRO A 204 -15.27 -11.07 12.62
C PRO A 204 -15.30 -11.99 11.40
N GLU A 205 -15.41 -13.29 11.65
CA GLU A 205 -15.68 -14.26 10.59
C GLU A 205 -17.07 -14.05 9.99
N ILE A 206 -17.13 -13.97 8.65
CA ILE A 206 -18.37 -13.85 7.90
C ILE A 206 -18.76 -15.26 7.42
N ILE A 207 -19.79 -15.85 8.05
CA ILE A 207 -20.20 -17.25 7.84
C ILE A 207 -21.48 -17.43 6.99
N TYR A 208 -22.27 -16.38 6.76
CA TYR A 208 -23.55 -16.46 6.05
C TYR A 208 -23.72 -15.44 4.92
N ASP A 209 -22.63 -14.82 4.46
CA ASP A 209 -22.68 -13.82 3.40
C ASP A 209 -22.39 -14.49 2.03
N PRO A 210 -23.18 -14.19 0.98
CA PRO A 210 -22.89 -14.62 -0.40
C PRO A 210 -21.48 -14.25 -0.87
N ILE A 211 -20.87 -13.26 -0.23
CA ILE A 211 -19.54 -12.75 -0.49
C ILE A 211 -18.50 -13.36 0.48
N LEU A 212 -18.62 -14.65 0.80
CA LEU A 212 -17.57 -15.45 1.46
C LEU A 212 -16.19 -15.28 0.79
N VAL A 213 -16.17 -14.99 -0.52
CA VAL A 213 -14.98 -14.64 -1.31
C VAL A 213 -14.24 -13.39 -0.80
N LEU A 214 -14.89 -12.55 0.00
CA LEU A 214 -14.32 -11.38 0.64
C LEU A 214 -13.87 -11.61 2.09
N SER A 215 -14.07 -12.80 2.65
CA SER A 215 -13.65 -13.07 4.02
C SER A 215 -12.12 -13.23 4.09
N PRO A 216 -11.41 -12.35 4.83
CA PRO A 216 -9.97 -12.49 5.03
C PRO A 216 -9.60 -13.76 5.80
N HIS A 217 -10.55 -14.35 6.54
CA HIS A 217 -10.36 -15.63 7.24
C HIS A 217 -10.02 -16.75 6.27
N ILE A 218 -10.71 -16.84 5.12
CA ILE A 218 -10.50 -17.93 4.16
C ILE A 218 -9.06 -17.91 3.63
N PHE A 219 -8.58 -16.72 3.22
CA PHE A 219 -7.24 -16.58 2.66
C PHE A 219 -6.15 -16.73 3.73
N LEU A 220 -6.33 -16.10 4.90
CA LEU A 220 -5.37 -16.17 5.99
C LEU A 220 -5.25 -17.59 6.55
N LEU A 221 -6.37 -18.27 6.82
CA LEU A 221 -6.36 -19.64 7.33
C LEU A 221 -5.74 -20.60 6.30
N GLY A 222 -6.11 -20.49 5.01
CA GLY A 222 -5.49 -21.30 3.96
C GLY A 222 -3.97 -21.14 3.89
N MET A 223 -3.48 -19.91 4.06
CA MET A 223 -2.05 -19.62 4.15
C MET A 223 -1.43 -20.23 5.42
N LEU A 224 -2.06 -20.06 6.59
CA LEU A 224 -1.58 -20.60 7.88
C LEU A 224 -1.52 -22.13 7.88
N PHE A 225 -2.55 -22.81 7.38
CA PHE A 225 -2.55 -24.28 7.27
C PHE A 225 -1.45 -24.76 6.33
N ARG A 226 -1.26 -24.08 5.19
CA ARG A 226 -0.22 -24.45 4.22
C ARG A 226 1.20 -24.38 4.81
N ILE A 227 1.47 -23.43 5.71
CA ILE A 227 2.76 -23.30 6.40
C ILE A 227 2.80 -24.00 7.77
N GLN A 228 1.72 -24.69 8.15
CA GLN A 228 1.54 -25.30 9.47
C GLN A 228 1.78 -24.28 10.61
N GLY A 229 1.19 -23.10 10.48
CA GLY A 229 1.52 -21.94 11.31
C GLY A 229 1.02 -21.99 12.75
N PHE A 230 0.09 -22.88 13.09
CA PHE A 230 -0.45 -23.00 14.44
C PHE A 230 0.43 -23.88 15.34
N LYS A 231 0.51 -23.50 16.62
CA LYS A 231 1.07 -24.38 17.66
C LYS A 231 0.06 -25.47 17.99
N SER A 232 0.56 -26.70 18.18
CA SER A 232 -0.25 -27.76 18.77
C SER A 232 -0.60 -27.43 20.22
N PHE A 233 -1.82 -27.77 20.65
CA PHE A 233 -2.27 -27.51 22.02
C PHE A 233 -1.56 -28.37 23.08
N ALA A 234 -0.94 -29.49 22.70
CA ALA A 234 -0.08 -30.33 23.54
C ALA A 234 0.65 -31.39 22.69
N THR A 235 1.60 -32.14 23.28
CA THR A 235 2.33 -33.24 22.64
C THR A 235 1.41 -34.30 22.00
N ASN A 236 0.19 -34.48 22.54
CA ASN A 236 -0.85 -35.38 22.04
C ASN A 236 -2.22 -34.67 21.84
N GLY A 237 -2.24 -33.33 21.81
CA GLY A 237 -3.47 -32.56 21.59
C GLY A 237 -3.86 -32.52 20.11
N PRO A 238 -5.12 -32.18 19.77
CA PRO A 238 -5.52 -32.01 18.38
C PRO A 238 -4.69 -30.89 17.73
N ALA A 239 -4.08 -31.19 16.58
CA ALA A 239 -3.39 -30.20 15.78
C ALA A 239 -4.40 -29.28 15.07
N VAL A 240 -4.09 -27.99 14.98
CA VAL A 240 -4.88 -27.03 14.18
C VAL A 240 -4.23 -26.95 12.80
N ASP A 241 -4.29 -28.04 12.07
CA ASP A 241 -3.63 -28.23 10.77
C ASP A 241 -4.60 -28.18 9.59
N CYS A 242 -5.91 -28.32 9.83
CA CYS A 242 -6.96 -28.17 8.84
C CYS A 242 -8.20 -27.44 9.38
N PRO A 243 -9.11 -27.00 8.48
CA PRO A 243 -10.36 -26.34 8.87
C PRO A 243 -11.23 -27.20 9.79
N GLU A 244 -11.38 -28.50 9.51
CA GLU A 244 -12.22 -29.42 10.29
C GLU A 244 -11.75 -29.46 11.75
N ASN A 245 -10.43 -29.58 11.95
CA ASN A 245 -9.83 -29.60 13.28
C ASN A 245 -10.02 -28.26 14.00
N LEU A 246 -9.71 -27.13 13.32
CA LEU A 246 -9.93 -25.78 13.85
C LEU A 246 -11.36 -25.59 14.35
N TYR A 247 -12.34 -26.01 13.56
CA TYR A 247 -13.74 -25.74 13.84
C TYR A 247 -14.42 -26.79 14.73
N SER A 248 -13.73 -27.89 15.02
CA SER A 248 -14.12 -28.85 16.05
C SER A 248 -13.77 -28.38 17.47
N LEU A 249 -12.90 -27.37 17.59
CA LEU A 249 -12.41 -26.88 18.88
C LEU A 249 -13.54 -26.38 19.76
N GLN A 250 -13.46 -26.77 21.03
CA GLN A 250 -14.39 -26.33 22.08
C GLN A 250 -13.67 -25.39 23.03
N ILE A 251 -14.34 -24.29 23.38
CA ILE A 251 -13.86 -23.39 24.44
C ILE A 251 -14.14 -24.08 25.77
N GLN A 252 -13.13 -24.22 26.63
CA GLN A 252 -13.27 -24.84 27.95
C GLN A 252 -14.38 -24.17 28.77
N LYS A 253 -15.08 -24.98 29.57
CA LYS A 253 -16.18 -24.49 30.42
C LYS A 253 -15.66 -23.44 31.40
N GLY A 254 -16.34 -22.29 31.46
CA GLY A 254 -15.91 -21.14 32.27
C GLY A 254 -15.02 -20.13 31.53
N LEU A 255 -14.46 -20.48 30.37
CA LEU A 255 -13.77 -19.52 29.50
C LEU A 255 -14.72 -18.94 28.44
N GLY A 256 -14.59 -17.63 28.20
CA GLY A 256 -15.32 -16.90 27.15
C GLY A 256 -14.64 -16.95 25.78
N GLN A 257 -13.35 -17.28 25.74
CA GLN A 257 -12.56 -17.29 24.51
C GLN A 257 -11.44 -18.32 24.54
N LEU A 258 -10.93 -18.68 23.36
CA LEU A 258 -9.76 -19.54 23.15
C LEU A 258 -8.86 -18.89 22.09
N GLU A 259 -7.66 -18.46 22.51
CA GLU A 259 -6.65 -17.94 21.59
C GLU A 259 -5.92 -19.08 20.87
N LEU A 260 -5.80 -18.95 19.55
CA LEU A 260 -5.09 -19.88 18.67
C LEU A 260 -3.66 -19.39 18.49
N LYS A 261 -2.73 -20.00 19.22
CA LYS A 261 -1.32 -19.56 19.19
C LYS A 261 -0.66 -19.95 17.89
N LEU A 262 0.08 -19.00 17.31
CA LEU A 262 0.98 -19.24 16.19
C LEU A 262 2.35 -19.72 16.68
N ARG A 263 3.05 -20.45 15.82
CA ARG A 263 4.41 -20.95 16.04
C ARG A 263 5.40 -19.79 16.19
N ASP A 264 6.34 -19.92 17.13
CA ASP A 264 7.28 -18.83 17.43
C ASP A 264 8.18 -18.53 16.22
N GLU A 265 8.51 -19.56 15.45
CA GLU A 265 9.41 -19.47 14.28
C GLU A 265 8.83 -18.61 13.15
N ILE A 266 7.50 -18.42 13.11
CA ILE A 266 6.83 -17.62 12.07
C ILE A 266 6.45 -16.22 12.54
N LEU A 267 6.49 -15.93 13.85
CA LEU A 267 5.98 -14.67 14.41
C LEU A 267 6.65 -13.45 13.76
N ASP A 268 7.95 -13.53 13.55
CA ASP A 268 8.74 -12.46 12.92
C ASP A 268 8.77 -12.56 11.39
N GLN A 269 8.04 -13.48 10.76
CA GLN A 269 8.01 -13.61 9.31
C GLN A 269 6.92 -12.75 8.68
N PHE A 270 7.08 -12.35 7.42
CA PHE A 270 6.12 -11.51 6.71
C PHE A 270 4.87 -12.31 6.32
N ILE A 271 3.70 -11.69 6.48
CA ILE A 271 2.45 -12.22 5.93
C ILE A 271 2.45 -12.13 4.40
N PHE A 272 2.92 -10.99 3.88
CA PHE A 272 3.01 -10.74 2.43
C PHE A 272 4.46 -10.88 1.99
N CYS A 273 4.76 -12.00 1.37
CA CYS A 273 6.12 -12.43 1.08
C CYS A 273 6.31 -12.86 -0.38
N ASN A 274 7.57 -12.97 -0.79
CA ASN A 274 7.93 -13.49 -2.10
C ASN A 274 7.75 -15.02 -2.16
N ALA A 275 7.62 -15.51 -3.40
CA ALA A 275 7.77 -16.93 -3.69
C ALA A 275 8.92 -17.06 -4.69
N ILE A 276 9.91 -17.87 -4.34
CA ILE A 276 11.12 -18.09 -5.13
C ILE A 276 10.94 -19.36 -5.94
N ARG A 277 11.28 -19.30 -7.23
CA ARG A 277 11.22 -20.47 -8.10
C ARG A 277 12.45 -21.33 -7.88
N GLU A 278 12.24 -22.60 -7.59
CA GLU A 278 13.28 -23.60 -7.43
C GLU A 278 13.19 -24.64 -8.56
N ALA A 279 14.13 -25.59 -8.58
CA ALA A 279 14.21 -26.60 -9.64
C ALA A 279 12.98 -27.53 -9.67
N ASP A 280 12.42 -27.83 -8.50
CA ASP A 280 11.32 -28.77 -8.28
C ASP A 280 9.99 -28.09 -7.91
N GLY A 281 9.95 -26.76 -7.81
CA GLY A 281 8.72 -26.04 -7.49
C GLY A 281 8.95 -24.59 -7.07
N PHE A 282 8.33 -24.23 -5.96
CA PHE A 282 8.41 -22.88 -5.39
C PHE A 282 8.58 -22.96 -3.87
N GLN A 283 9.53 -22.18 -3.37
CA GLN A 283 9.68 -21.91 -1.96
C GLN A 283 8.89 -20.65 -1.60
N ILE A 284 8.09 -20.72 -0.53
CA ILE A 284 7.47 -19.54 0.08
C ILE A 284 8.53 -18.91 1.00
N ALA A 285 9.11 -17.79 0.60
CA ALA A 285 10.18 -17.12 1.33
C ALA A 285 9.57 -16.11 2.31
N LEU A 286 9.05 -16.59 3.45
CA LEU A 286 8.35 -15.76 4.45
C LEU A 286 9.25 -14.63 5.02
N GLU A 287 10.56 -14.81 4.95
CA GLU A 287 11.61 -13.87 5.35
C GLU A 287 11.78 -12.70 4.36
N GLU A 288 11.33 -12.88 3.12
CA GLU A 288 11.40 -11.87 2.07
C GLU A 288 10.07 -11.18 1.86
N GLN A 289 9.99 -9.91 2.26
CA GLN A 289 8.80 -9.09 2.02
C GLN A 289 8.45 -8.99 0.53
N LEU A 290 7.16 -9.10 0.22
CA LEU A 290 6.65 -8.84 -1.12
C LEU A 290 6.90 -7.39 -1.53
N THR A 291 7.50 -7.18 -2.71
CA THR A 291 7.81 -5.83 -3.16
C THR A 291 6.54 -5.04 -3.54
N ASP A 292 6.52 -3.76 -3.17
CA ASP A 292 5.47 -2.80 -3.56
C ASP A 292 5.37 -2.63 -5.09
N GLY A 293 6.48 -2.87 -5.82
CA GLY A 293 6.47 -2.95 -7.28
C GLY A 293 5.65 -4.13 -7.81
N SER A 294 5.92 -5.33 -7.31
CA SER A 294 5.20 -6.57 -7.67
C SER A 294 3.71 -6.48 -7.33
N LEU A 295 3.38 -5.98 -6.13
CA LEU A 295 2.00 -5.75 -5.71
C LEU A 295 1.26 -4.83 -6.67
N ARG A 296 1.83 -3.65 -6.98
CA ARG A 296 1.22 -2.68 -7.90
C ARG A 296 1.03 -3.23 -9.30
N TYR A 297 2.01 -3.98 -9.80
CA TYR A 297 1.92 -4.60 -11.11
C TYR A 297 0.75 -5.59 -11.18
N ARG A 298 0.64 -6.48 -10.20
CA ARG A 298 -0.42 -7.50 -10.15
C ARG A 298 -1.81 -6.88 -9.98
N MET A 299 -1.95 -5.90 -9.08
CA MET A 299 -3.21 -5.16 -8.94
C MET A 299 -3.62 -4.44 -10.22
N LYS A 300 -2.66 -3.81 -10.93
CA LYS A 300 -2.92 -3.17 -12.21
C LYS A 300 -3.41 -4.18 -13.25
N ARG A 301 -2.72 -5.31 -13.41
CA ARG A 301 -3.10 -6.35 -14.37
C ARG A 301 -4.48 -6.93 -14.08
N ALA A 302 -4.73 -7.31 -12.84
CA ALA A 302 -6.04 -7.82 -12.45
C ALA A 302 -7.14 -6.77 -12.67
N GLY A 303 -6.88 -5.50 -12.37
CA GLY A 303 -7.84 -4.42 -12.61
C GLY A 303 -8.13 -4.17 -14.09
N GLU A 304 -7.13 -4.31 -14.97
CA GLU A 304 -7.30 -4.26 -16.42
C GLU A 304 -8.22 -5.39 -16.90
N ILE A 305 -8.03 -6.61 -16.39
CA ILE A 305 -8.86 -7.79 -16.72
C ILE A 305 -10.29 -7.61 -16.19
N THR A 306 -10.46 -7.10 -14.96
CA THR A 306 -11.78 -6.79 -14.41
C THR A 306 -12.52 -5.70 -15.20
N GLY A 307 -11.81 -4.91 -16.02
CA GLY A 307 -12.42 -3.84 -16.82
C GLY A 307 -12.58 -2.52 -16.06
N PHE A 308 -11.83 -2.30 -14.97
CA PHE A 308 -11.89 -1.05 -14.24
C PHE A 308 -11.37 0.13 -15.09
N ALA A 309 -12.18 1.17 -15.21
CA ALA A 309 -11.87 2.36 -16.01
C ALA A 309 -10.62 3.11 -15.53
N GLN A 310 -10.29 2.99 -14.24
CA GLN A 310 -9.10 3.61 -13.66
C GLN A 310 -8.08 2.55 -13.24
N VAL A 311 -6.80 2.90 -13.36
CA VAL A 311 -5.69 2.02 -12.97
C VAL A 311 -5.79 1.67 -11.48
N THR A 312 -6.06 0.39 -11.22
CA THR A 312 -6.13 -0.21 -9.88
C THR A 312 -4.79 -0.15 -9.18
N LYS A 313 -4.79 0.35 -7.94
CA LYS A 313 -3.60 0.50 -7.10
C LYS A 313 -3.96 0.29 -5.63
N PRO A 314 -3.00 -0.11 -4.79
CA PRO A 314 -3.22 -0.27 -3.35
C PRO A 314 -3.88 0.94 -2.67
N TYR A 315 -3.52 2.15 -3.09
CA TYR A 315 -4.09 3.39 -2.54
C TYR A 315 -5.59 3.56 -2.82
N GLY A 316 -6.14 2.93 -3.86
CA GLY A 316 -7.56 3.03 -4.17
C GLY A 316 -8.45 2.40 -3.08
N LEU A 317 -7.98 1.29 -2.50
CA LEU A 317 -8.63 0.62 -1.37
C LEU A 317 -8.64 1.50 -0.13
N ARG A 318 -7.51 2.13 0.18
CA ARG A 318 -7.41 3.10 1.30
C ARG A 318 -8.35 4.29 1.12
N TYR A 319 -8.45 4.83 -0.10
CA TYR A 319 -9.37 5.94 -0.35
C TYR A 319 -10.83 5.49 -0.25
N GLY A 320 -11.14 4.26 -0.65
CA GLY A 320 -12.45 3.64 -0.48
C GLY A 320 -12.85 3.55 0.98
N ALA A 321 -12.00 2.92 1.80
CA ALA A 321 -12.21 2.80 3.24
C ALA A 321 -12.40 4.17 3.92
N ALA A 322 -11.55 5.14 3.59
CA ALA A 322 -11.65 6.49 4.16
C ALA A 322 -12.94 7.21 3.76
N LYS A 323 -13.45 6.98 2.54
CA LYS A 323 -14.70 7.56 2.09
C LYS A 323 -15.90 6.89 2.77
N ALA A 324 -15.95 5.56 2.78
CA ALA A 324 -17.00 4.80 3.45
C ALA A 324 -17.14 5.21 4.93
N PHE A 325 -16.01 5.44 5.61
CA PHE A 325 -16.00 5.92 6.99
C PHE A 325 -16.56 7.34 7.18
N ASN A 326 -16.34 8.23 6.21
CA ASN A 326 -16.93 9.57 6.24
C ASN A 326 -18.44 9.51 5.98
N ASP A 327 -18.85 8.74 4.96
CA ASP A 327 -20.25 8.59 4.58
C ASP A 327 -21.07 7.95 5.74
N SER A 328 -20.49 6.99 6.48
CA SER A 328 -21.12 6.40 7.66
C SER A 328 -21.28 7.37 8.84
N ARG A 329 -20.46 8.43 8.92
CA ARG A 329 -20.58 9.46 9.97
C ARG A 329 -21.67 10.47 9.65
N GLU A 330 -21.89 10.76 8.37
CA GLU A 330 -22.96 11.65 7.93
C GLU A 330 -24.35 11.02 8.08
N SER A 331 -24.43 9.69 8.12
CA SER A 331 -25.66 8.93 8.40
C SER A 331 -25.99 8.73 9.89
N ILE A 332 -25.17 9.20 10.83
CA ILE A 332 -25.46 9.12 12.27
C ILE A 332 -26.07 10.46 12.70
N PRO A 333 -27.38 10.53 13.05
CA PRO A 333 -27.94 11.74 13.64
C PRO A 333 -27.22 12.02 14.97
N ASN A 334 -26.86 13.28 15.20
CA ASN A 334 -26.22 13.80 16.40
C ASN A 334 -26.64 13.05 17.68
N LEU A 335 -25.74 12.26 18.26
CA LEU A 335 -25.86 11.89 19.68
C LEU A 335 -25.43 13.11 20.50
N PRO A 336 -26.20 13.50 21.53
CA PRO A 336 -25.86 14.62 22.39
C PRO A 336 -24.55 14.32 23.14
N ARG A 337 -23.77 15.38 23.34
CA ARG A 337 -22.42 15.38 23.91
C ARG A 337 -22.32 14.73 25.28
#